data_AF-A0A139PDA9-F1
#
_entry.id   AF-A0A139PDA9-F1
#
_cell.length_a   1.000
_cell.length_b   1.000
_cell.length_c   1.000
_cell.angle_alpha   90.00
_cell.angle_beta   90.00
_cell.angle_gamma   90.00
#
_symmetry.space_group_name_H-M   'P 1'
#
loop_
_entity.id
_entity.type
_entity.pdbx_description
1 polymer ?
#
loop_
_entity_poly.entity_id
_entity_poly.type
_entity_poly.pdbx_seq_one_letter_code
_entity_poly.pdbx_strand_id
1 'polypeptide(L)'
;MDAVDYPRALEAVWTLISRTNKYIDETAPWVLAKDEVLRDQLASVMSHLAASLRVVAHMIEPFMMETSRAVLAQLGLAEVSSLENLSLADFPAGVTVVAKGTPIFPRLDMEEEIAYIKEQMEGNKPAVEKEWNPDEVELKLNKDEIKFDDFDKVEIRVAEVKEVSKVEGSDKLLQFRLDAGDGEDRQILSGIAKYYPNEQELVGKKVQIVANLKPRKMMKKYVSQGMILSAEHDGQLTLLTVDSAVPNGSVIG
;
A
#
# COMPACT_ATOMS: atom_id res chain seq x y z
N MET A 1 28.71 19.21 28.06
CA MET A 1 27.78 18.13 28.42
C MET A 1 26.49 18.48 27.68
N ASP A 2 26.57 18.59 26.35
CA ASP A 2 25.62 19.36 25.52
C ASP A 2 25.49 18.77 24.11
N ALA A 3 25.66 17.45 23.98
CA ALA A 3 25.24 16.75 22.77
C ALA A 3 23.83 16.22 23.03
N VAL A 4 22.84 16.76 22.34
CA VAL A 4 21.45 16.31 22.39
C VAL A 4 21.33 14.99 21.62
N ASP A 5 21.88 13.93 22.21
CA ASP A 5 21.95 12.58 21.63
C ASP A 5 21.09 11.61 22.44
N TYR A 6 19.79 11.66 22.16
CA TYR A 6 18.78 10.85 22.85
C TYR A 6 19.02 9.33 22.73
N PRO A 7 19.40 8.77 21.56
CA PRO A 7 19.70 7.34 21.45
C PRO A 7 20.83 6.89 22.38
N ARG A 8 21.96 7.62 22.40
CA ARG A 8 23.08 7.26 23.28
C ARG A 8 22.75 7.41 24.77
N ALA A 9 21.91 8.39 25.13
CA ALA A 9 21.42 8.54 26.50
C ALA A 9 20.59 7.32 26.92
N LEU A 10 19.71 6.83 26.05
CA LEU A 10 18.90 5.63 26.31
C LEU A 10 19.76 4.37 26.41
N GLU A 11 20.77 4.21 25.55
CA GLU A 11 21.74 3.11 25.61
C GLU A 11 22.51 3.09 26.95
N ALA A 12 22.91 4.26 27.45
CA ALA A 12 23.57 4.38 28.73
C ALA A 12 22.66 3.95 29.90
N VAL A 13 21.37 4.33 29.86
CA VAL A 13 20.38 3.86 30.84
C VAL A 13 20.18 2.35 30.76
N TRP A 14 20.11 1.79 29.55
CA TRP A 14 19.99 0.33 29.36
C TRP A 14 21.22 -0.44 29.82
N THR A 15 22.40 0.17 29.72
CA THR A 15 23.64 -0.38 30.27
C THR A 15 23.57 -0.47 31.79
N LEU A 16 23.03 0.56 32.46
CA LEU A 16 22.80 0.53 33.91
C LEU A 16 21.80 -0.57 34.30
N ILE A 17 20.66 -0.69 33.61
CA ILE A 17 19.67 -1.75 33.83
C ILE A 17 20.32 -3.14 33.69
N SER A 18 21.10 -3.35 32.62
CA SER A 18 21.79 -4.61 32.37
C SER A 18 22.80 -4.95 33.46
N ARG A 19 23.50 -3.93 33.99
CA ARG A 19 24.43 -4.12 35.12
C ARG A 19 23.70 -4.45 36.41
N THR A 20 22.56 -3.83 36.69
CA THR A 20 21.72 -4.16 37.85
C THR A 20 21.18 -5.59 37.75
N ASN A 21 20.74 -6.03 36.57
CA ASN A 21 20.33 -7.44 36.36
C ASN A 21 21.50 -8.40 36.63
N LYS A 22 22.68 -8.11 36.10
CA LYS A 22 23.87 -8.93 36.38
C LYS A 22 24.22 -8.97 37.87
N TYR A 23 24.01 -7.87 38.60
CA TYR A 23 24.21 -7.82 40.05
C TYR A 23 23.22 -8.71 40.81
N ILE A 24 21.97 -8.82 40.34
CA ILE A 24 20.98 -9.78 40.88
C ILE A 24 21.49 -11.22 40.70
N ASP A 25 22.01 -11.55 39.51
CA ASP A 25 22.53 -12.89 39.22
C ASP A 25 23.76 -13.23 40.08
N GLU A 26 24.68 -12.26 40.25
CA GLU A 26 25.91 -12.42 41.03
C GLU A 26 25.62 -12.55 42.54
N THR A 27 24.63 -11.81 43.06
CA THR A 27 24.28 -11.81 44.50
C THR A 27 23.24 -12.86 44.88
N ALA A 28 22.49 -13.39 43.91
CA ALA A 28 21.49 -14.43 44.07
C ALA A 28 20.65 -14.26 45.35
N PRO A 29 19.86 -13.18 45.50
CA PRO A 29 19.18 -12.83 46.75
C PRO A 29 18.22 -13.92 47.25
N TRP A 30 17.68 -14.77 46.37
CA TRP A 30 16.86 -15.92 46.73
C TRP A 30 17.63 -17.04 47.47
N VAL A 31 18.96 -17.07 47.35
CA VAL A 31 19.84 -17.96 48.13
C VAL A 31 20.14 -17.32 49.47
N LEU A 32 20.50 -16.03 49.49
CA LEU A 32 20.77 -15.28 50.72
C LEU A 32 19.55 -15.21 51.65
N ALA A 33 18.34 -15.18 51.08
CA ALA A 33 17.09 -15.20 51.85
C ALA A 33 16.82 -16.52 52.61
N LYS A 34 17.55 -17.60 52.32
CA LYS A 34 17.40 -18.89 52.99
C LYS A 34 18.26 -19.02 54.25
N ASP A 35 19.21 -18.11 54.46
CA ASP A 35 20.16 -18.15 55.57
C ASP A 35 19.99 -16.92 56.48
N GLU A 36 19.54 -17.14 57.72
CA GLU A 36 19.29 -16.05 58.68
C GLU A 36 20.55 -15.27 59.06
N VAL A 37 21.73 -15.87 58.92
CA VAL A 37 23.02 -15.23 59.23
C VAL A 37 23.38 -14.17 58.18
N LEU A 38 22.90 -14.34 56.94
CA LEU A 38 23.20 -13.44 55.82
C LEU A 38 22.13 -12.35 55.64
N ARG A 39 21.24 -12.18 56.63
CA ARG A 39 20.13 -11.23 56.58
C ARG A 39 20.58 -9.78 56.38
N ASP A 40 21.71 -9.38 56.96
CA ASP A 40 22.28 -8.03 56.78
C ASP A 40 22.83 -7.83 55.36
N GLN A 41 23.43 -8.87 54.78
CA GLN A 41 23.91 -8.84 53.40
C GLN A 41 22.74 -8.79 52.42
N LEU A 42 21.69 -9.57 52.67
CA LEU A 42 20.45 -9.51 51.91
C LEU A 42 19.83 -8.11 51.97
N ALA A 43 19.75 -7.50 53.16
CA ALA A 43 19.20 -6.16 53.33
C ALA A 43 20.00 -5.11 52.52
N SER A 44 21.33 -5.20 52.54
CA SER A 44 22.22 -4.33 51.75
C SER A 44 21.99 -4.50 50.24
N VAL A 45 21.95 -5.74 49.75
CA VAL A 45 21.69 -6.07 48.34
C VAL A 45 20.32 -5.56 47.90
N MET A 46 19.27 -5.81 48.70
CA MET A 46 17.90 -5.38 48.39
C MET A 46 17.77 -3.86 48.40
N SER A 47 18.43 -3.17 49.34
CA SER A 47 18.45 -1.70 49.37
C SER A 47 19.17 -1.13 48.16
N HIS A 48 20.27 -1.74 47.73
CA HIS A 48 21.02 -1.32 46.54
C HIS A 48 20.20 -1.50 45.27
N LEU A 49 19.47 -2.62 45.14
CA LEU A 49 18.58 -2.87 44.00
C LEU A 49 17.41 -1.87 43.96
N ALA A 50 16.77 -1.60 45.10
CA ALA A 50 15.69 -0.63 45.19
C ALA A 50 16.15 0.79 44.83
N ALA A 51 17.34 1.19 45.32
CA ALA A 51 17.97 2.45 44.95
C ALA A 51 18.29 2.52 43.45
N SER A 52 18.81 1.44 42.86
CA SER A 52 19.13 1.37 41.43
C SER A 52 17.86 1.52 40.58
N LEU A 53 16.77 0.86 40.97
CA LEU A 53 15.48 0.97 40.29
C LEU A 53 14.91 2.39 40.37
N ARG A 54 15.03 3.06 41.52
CA ARG A 54 14.64 4.47 41.65
C ARG A 54 15.42 5.34 40.66
N VAL A 55 16.75 5.17 40.60
CA VAL A 55 17.61 5.95 39.70
C VAL A 55 17.19 5.75 38.24
N VAL A 56 17.00 4.48 37.84
CA VAL A 56 16.53 4.13 36.49
C VAL A 56 15.17 4.77 36.19
N ALA A 57 14.21 4.70 37.12
CA ALA A 57 12.89 5.30 36.95
C ALA A 57 12.98 6.81 36.66
N HIS A 58 13.81 7.53 37.42
CA HIS A 58 14.02 8.97 37.19
C HIS A 58 14.64 9.22 35.81
N MET A 59 15.66 8.44 35.41
CA MET A 59 16.33 8.63 34.12
C MET A 59 15.45 8.32 32.89
N ILE A 60 14.49 7.40 33.02
CA ILE A 60 13.56 7.05 31.93
C ILE A 60 12.33 7.94 31.86
N GLU A 61 12.00 8.73 32.90
CA GLU A 61 10.85 9.66 32.93
C GLU A 61 10.70 10.50 31.65
N PRO A 62 11.76 11.16 31.10
CA PRO A 62 11.60 11.97 29.89
C PRO A 62 11.25 11.17 28.62
N PHE A 63 11.40 9.84 28.63
CA PHE A 63 11.09 8.96 27.51
C PHE A 63 9.83 8.11 27.73
N MET A 64 9.60 7.67 28.98
CA MET A 64 8.56 6.71 29.37
C MET A 64 7.97 7.11 30.73
N MET A 65 7.13 8.15 30.74
CA MET A 65 6.50 8.68 31.96
C MET A 65 5.69 7.62 32.71
N GLU A 66 4.87 6.84 32.00
CA GLU A 66 4.01 5.83 32.62
C GLU A 66 4.83 4.71 33.28
N THR A 67 5.86 4.24 32.59
CA THR A 67 6.77 3.20 33.09
C THR A 67 7.50 3.67 34.34
N SER A 68 8.06 4.89 34.32
CA SER A 68 8.74 5.46 35.48
C SER A 68 7.80 5.58 36.69
N ARG A 69 6.60 6.12 36.51
CA ARG A 69 5.58 6.22 37.57
C ARG A 69 5.17 4.85 38.10
N ALA A 70 5.01 3.86 37.22
CA ALA A 70 4.68 2.49 37.63
C ALA A 70 5.79 1.86 38.48
N VAL A 71 7.06 2.08 38.14
CA VAL A 71 8.20 1.62 38.96
C VAL A 71 8.19 2.29 40.33
N LEU A 72 8.04 3.62 40.39
CA LEU A 72 8.05 4.37 41.65
C LEU A 72 6.87 4.01 42.56
N ALA A 73 5.68 3.84 41.98
CA ALA A 73 4.51 3.37 42.70
C ALA A 73 4.74 1.98 43.31
N GLN A 74 5.40 1.07 42.57
CA GLN A 74 5.76 -0.24 43.12
C GLN A 74 6.83 -0.15 44.23
N LEU A 75 7.74 0.81 44.13
CA LEU A 75 8.71 1.09 45.19
C LEU A 75 8.11 1.82 46.40
N GLY A 76 6.85 2.24 46.34
CA GLY A 76 6.19 3.00 47.42
C GLY A 76 6.64 4.46 47.51
N LEU A 77 7.18 5.02 46.41
CA LEU A 77 7.69 6.38 46.32
C LEU A 77 6.71 7.29 45.57
N ALA A 78 6.75 8.59 45.86
CA ALA A 78 6.01 9.61 45.12
C ALA A 78 6.62 9.87 43.72
N GLU A 79 5.92 10.66 42.89
CA GLU A 79 6.34 11.00 41.53
C GLU A 79 7.75 11.62 41.45
N VAL A 80 8.38 11.50 40.28
CA VAL A 80 9.70 12.09 39.98
C VAL A 80 9.66 13.60 40.18
N SER A 81 10.47 14.10 41.11
CA SER A 81 10.50 15.54 41.43
C SER A 81 11.63 16.31 40.75
N SER A 82 12.79 15.68 40.49
CA SER A 82 13.91 16.29 39.78
C SER A 82 14.94 15.26 39.32
N LEU A 83 15.60 15.54 38.19
CA LEU A 83 16.77 14.80 37.67
C LEU A 83 18.10 15.32 38.26
N GLU A 84 18.07 16.46 38.94
CA GLU A 84 19.27 17.09 39.51
C GLU A 84 19.70 16.38 40.79
N ASN A 85 20.99 16.08 40.91
CA ASN A 85 21.62 15.46 42.11
C ASN A 85 21.07 14.08 42.49
N LEU A 86 20.75 13.25 41.49
CA LEU A 86 20.28 11.89 41.70
C LEU A 86 21.43 10.99 42.22
N SER A 87 21.39 10.63 43.51
CA SER A 87 22.35 9.71 44.13
C SER A 87 21.70 8.38 44.49
N LEU A 88 22.49 7.31 44.37
CA LEU A 88 22.10 5.97 44.80
C LEU A 88 21.95 5.88 46.34
N ALA A 89 22.59 6.79 47.08
CA ALA A 89 22.56 6.80 48.54
C ALA A 89 21.27 7.40 49.13
N ASP A 90 20.46 8.10 48.33
CA ASP A 90 19.32 8.89 48.82
C ASP A 90 18.01 8.10 48.92
N PHE A 91 18.08 6.77 49.03
CA PHE A 91 16.88 5.95 49.17
C PHE A 91 16.27 6.13 50.57
N PRO A 92 14.98 6.52 50.69
CA PRO A 92 14.40 6.83 52.00
C PRO A 92 14.26 5.57 52.85
N ALA A 93 14.69 5.64 54.11
CA ALA A 93 14.46 4.59 55.08
C ALA A 93 12.97 4.54 55.48
N GLY A 94 12.41 3.34 55.62
CA GLY A 94 11.02 3.13 56.06
C GLY A 94 9.97 3.05 54.94
N VAL A 95 10.39 3.00 53.67
CA VAL A 95 9.47 2.80 52.54
C VAL A 95 9.09 1.32 52.42
N THR A 96 7.80 1.05 52.29
CA THR A 96 7.29 -0.31 52.07
C THR A 96 7.05 -0.51 50.57
N VAL A 97 7.88 -1.34 49.95
CA VAL A 97 7.68 -1.82 48.57
C VAL A 97 6.41 -2.68 48.52
N VAL A 98 5.62 -2.61 47.45
CA VAL A 98 4.40 -3.43 47.35
C VAL A 98 4.70 -4.92 47.44
N ALA A 99 3.83 -5.66 48.15
CA ALA A 99 3.99 -7.09 48.40
C ALA A 99 3.86 -7.97 47.13
N LYS A 100 3.21 -7.46 46.07
CA LYS A 100 3.05 -8.16 44.79
C LYS A 100 3.19 -7.16 43.65
N GLY A 101 4.30 -7.23 42.92
CA GLY A 101 4.55 -6.41 41.74
C GLY A 101 3.66 -6.82 40.56
N THR A 102 3.14 -5.84 39.84
CA THR A 102 2.47 -6.05 38.56
C THR A 102 3.52 -5.98 37.45
N PRO A 103 3.57 -6.93 36.49
CA PRO A 103 4.47 -6.81 35.34
C PRO A 103 4.21 -5.50 34.59
N ILE A 104 5.23 -4.64 34.50
CA ILE A 104 5.12 -3.32 33.87
C ILE A 104 5.01 -3.44 32.34
N PHE A 105 5.67 -4.46 31.78
CA PHE A 105 5.58 -4.83 30.37
C PHE A 105 5.02 -6.25 30.28
N PRO A 106 3.69 -6.42 30.23
CA PRO A 106 3.10 -7.72 29.92
C PRO A 106 3.57 -8.16 28.53
N ARG A 107 3.75 -9.47 28.34
CA ARG A 107 4.03 -10.00 27.00
C ARG A 107 2.80 -9.77 26.14
N LEU A 108 2.96 -8.96 25.10
CA LEU A 108 1.92 -8.70 24.12
C LEU A 108 1.86 -9.91 23.17
N ASP A 109 0.65 -10.39 22.90
CA ASP A 109 0.44 -11.43 21.90
C ASP A 109 0.56 -10.78 20.52
N MET A 110 1.66 -11.08 19.82
CA MET A 110 2.05 -10.37 18.59
C MET A 110 0.97 -10.43 17.51
N GLU A 111 0.14 -11.48 17.48
CA GLU A 111 -0.90 -11.65 16.48
C GLU A 111 -2.11 -10.71 16.72
N GLU A 112 -2.53 -10.56 17.96
CA GLU A 112 -3.67 -9.69 18.33
C GLU A 112 -3.30 -8.21 18.20
N GLU A 113 -2.05 -7.83 18.49
CA GLU A 113 -1.59 -6.45 18.29
C GLU A 113 -1.38 -6.09 16.83
N ILE A 114 -0.88 -7.01 15.98
CA ILE A 114 -0.78 -6.75 14.54
C ILE A 114 -2.20 -6.54 13.96
N ALA A 115 -3.20 -7.28 14.46
CA ALA A 115 -4.59 -7.07 14.07
C ALA A 115 -5.13 -5.73 14.57
N TYR A 116 -4.91 -5.38 15.84
CA TYR A 116 -5.36 -4.11 16.44
C TYR A 116 -4.68 -2.88 15.83
N ILE A 117 -3.38 -2.96 15.53
CA ILE A 117 -2.62 -1.90 14.87
C ILE A 117 -3.10 -1.73 13.42
N LYS A 118 -3.41 -2.82 12.70
CA LYS A 118 -4.05 -2.73 11.37
C LYS A 118 -5.41 -2.04 11.45
N GLU A 119 -6.24 -2.44 12.41
CA GLU A 119 -7.60 -1.91 12.59
C GLU A 119 -7.60 -0.42 13.00
N GLN A 120 -6.67 0.00 13.88
CA GLN A 120 -6.52 1.41 14.27
C GLN A 120 -5.83 2.26 13.20
N MET A 121 -4.98 1.67 12.35
CA MET A 121 -4.36 2.37 11.21
C MET A 121 -5.32 2.59 10.04
N GLU A 122 -6.37 1.78 9.89
CA GLU A 122 -7.43 1.97 8.89
C GLU A 122 -8.33 3.18 9.19
N GLY A 123 -8.43 3.61 10.46
CA GLY A 123 -9.35 4.67 10.88
C GLY A 123 -8.86 6.10 10.68
N ASN A 124 -7.55 6.37 10.51
CA ASN A 124 -7.04 7.76 10.57
C ASN A 124 -5.76 8.06 9.77
N LYS A 125 -5.67 7.66 8.49
CA LYS A 125 -4.70 8.26 7.55
C LYS A 125 -5.37 8.82 6.30
N PRO A 126 -4.93 10.00 5.80
CA PRO A 126 -5.23 10.42 4.44
C PRO A 126 -4.70 9.34 3.50
N ALA A 127 -5.48 9.02 2.45
CA ALA A 127 -5.24 7.95 1.50
C ALA A 127 -3.73 7.77 1.21
N VAL A 128 -3.12 6.77 1.84
CA VAL A 128 -1.87 6.21 1.38
C VAL A 128 -2.23 5.54 0.08
N GLU A 129 -1.73 6.09 -1.03
CA GLU A 129 -1.82 5.47 -2.33
C GLU A 129 -1.39 4.01 -2.17
N LYS A 130 -2.31 3.08 -2.37
CA LYS A 130 -1.96 1.68 -2.55
C LYS A 130 -0.88 1.66 -3.63
N GLU A 131 0.33 1.20 -3.31
CA GLU A 131 1.31 0.88 -4.33
C GLU A 131 0.62 -0.09 -5.29
N TRP A 132 0.42 0.37 -6.52
CA TRP A 132 -0.22 -0.42 -7.56
C TRP A 132 0.71 -1.57 -7.88
N ASN A 133 0.36 -2.77 -7.39
CA ASN A 133 1.05 -4.01 -7.72
C ASN A 133 0.36 -4.66 -8.94
N PRO A 134 1.01 -4.73 -10.11
CA PRO A 134 0.43 -5.36 -11.31
C PRO A 134 0.13 -6.85 -11.12
N ASP A 135 0.85 -7.54 -10.22
CA ASP A 135 0.73 -9.00 -10.03
C ASP A 135 -0.52 -9.40 -9.24
N GLU A 136 -1.17 -8.46 -8.55
CA GLU A 136 -2.37 -8.70 -7.74
C GLU A 136 -3.67 -8.26 -8.43
N VAL A 137 -3.59 -7.79 -9.69
CA VAL A 137 -4.75 -7.33 -10.43
C VAL A 137 -5.51 -8.52 -11.02
N GLU A 138 -6.68 -8.82 -10.46
CA GLU A 138 -7.62 -9.76 -11.09
C GLU A 138 -8.19 -9.18 -12.38
N LEU A 139 -7.77 -9.73 -13.53
CA LEU A 139 -8.28 -9.36 -14.84
C LEU A 139 -9.65 -10.00 -15.08
N LYS A 140 -10.69 -9.17 -15.22
CA LYS A 140 -12.03 -9.63 -15.61
C LYS A 140 -12.10 -9.80 -17.12
N LEU A 141 -11.91 -11.03 -17.59
CA LEU A 141 -11.96 -11.39 -19.00
C LEU A 141 -13.33 -11.97 -19.38
N ASN A 142 -13.87 -11.52 -20.50
CA ASN A 142 -15.10 -12.09 -21.09
C ASN A 142 -14.82 -13.22 -22.11
N LYS A 143 -13.53 -13.49 -22.39
CA LYS A 143 -13.04 -14.46 -23.38
C LYS A 143 -11.76 -15.10 -22.88
N ASP A 144 -11.41 -16.24 -23.44
CA ASP A 144 -10.15 -16.93 -23.15
C ASP A 144 -8.94 -16.08 -23.55
N GLU A 145 -7.83 -16.30 -22.84
CA GLU A 145 -6.55 -15.67 -23.11
C GLU A 145 -6.00 -16.10 -24.47
N ILE A 146 -5.43 -15.15 -25.21
CA ILE A 146 -4.77 -15.40 -26.49
C ILE A 146 -3.27 -15.14 -26.39
N LYS A 147 -2.49 -15.80 -27.25
CA LYS A 147 -1.06 -15.51 -27.37
C LYS A 147 -0.84 -14.27 -28.22
N PHE A 148 0.30 -13.60 -28.03
CA PHE A 148 0.71 -12.46 -28.86
C PHE A 148 0.70 -12.81 -30.37
N ASP A 149 1.15 -14.01 -30.73
CA ASP A 149 1.14 -14.51 -32.12
C ASP A 149 -0.25 -14.49 -32.78
N ASP A 150 -1.34 -14.57 -32.00
CA ASP A 150 -2.70 -14.48 -32.54
C ASP A 150 -3.12 -13.04 -32.82
N PHE A 151 -2.61 -12.08 -32.04
CA PHE A 151 -2.80 -10.65 -32.28
C PHE A 151 -1.96 -10.17 -33.47
N ASP A 152 -0.70 -10.60 -33.58
CA ASP A 152 0.20 -10.24 -34.68
C ASP A 152 -0.31 -10.69 -36.07
N LYS A 153 -1.11 -11.76 -36.11
CA LYS A 153 -1.80 -12.20 -37.33
C LYS A 153 -2.86 -11.21 -37.81
N VAL A 154 -3.35 -10.30 -36.97
CA VAL A 154 -4.41 -9.34 -37.31
C VAL A 154 -3.76 -8.02 -37.71
N GLU A 155 -3.93 -7.63 -38.97
CA GLU A 155 -3.35 -6.39 -39.46
C GLU A 155 -4.34 -5.25 -39.21
N ILE A 156 -4.09 -4.47 -38.15
CA ILE A 156 -4.89 -3.29 -37.82
C ILE A 156 -4.18 -2.05 -38.37
N ARG A 157 -4.89 -1.21 -39.13
CA ARG A 157 -4.35 0.03 -39.70
C ARG A 157 -5.22 1.23 -39.38
N VAL A 158 -4.60 2.41 -39.36
CA VAL A 158 -5.29 3.69 -39.30
C VAL A 158 -5.80 4.07 -40.69
N ALA A 159 -7.07 4.41 -40.80
CA ALA A 159 -7.69 4.86 -42.04
C ALA A 159 -8.49 6.15 -41.83
N GLU A 160 -8.45 7.05 -42.79
CA GLU A 160 -9.20 8.31 -42.76
C GLU A 160 -10.51 8.16 -43.54
N VAL A 161 -11.61 8.61 -42.94
CA VAL A 161 -12.92 8.60 -43.59
C VAL A 161 -13.01 9.72 -44.63
N LYS A 162 -13.02 9.35 -45.91
CA LYS A 162 -13.20 10.31 -47.02
C LYS A 162 -14.66 10.59 -47.31
N GLU A 163 -15.48 9.54 -47.38
CA GLU A 163 -16.91 9.65 -47.68
C GLU A 163 -17.71 8.64 -46.86
N VAL A 164 -18.92 9.01 -46.45
CA VAL A 164 -19.87 8.12 -45.79
C VAL A 164 -21.25 8.30 -46.41
N SER A 165 -21.90 7.19 -46.74
CA SER A 165 -23.27 7.18 -47.25
C SER A 165 -24.10 6.05 -46.63
N LYS A 166 -25.42 6.20 -46.62
CA LYS A 166 -26.33 5.13 -46.23
C LYS A 166 -26.39 4.06 -47.31
N VAL A 167 -26.40 2.81 -46.88
CA VAL A 167 -26.52 1.66 -47.79
C VAL A 167 -27.96 1.54 -48.26
N GLU A 168 -28.19 1.74 -49.55
CA GLU A 168 -29.50 1.51 -50.17
C GLU A 168 -29.98 0.07 -49.92
N GLY A 169 -31.10 -0.05 -49.20
CA GLY A 169 -31.74 -1.32 -48.84
C GLY A 169 -31.45 -1.80 -47.41
N SER A 170 -30.67 -1.08 -46.61
CA SER A 170 -30.46 -1.39 -45.18
C SER A 170 -30.42 -0.15 -44.30
N ASP A 171 -31.32 -0.09 -43.33
CA ASP A 171 -31.36 0.99 -42.33
C ASP A 171 -30.29 0.84 -41.22
N LYS A 172 -29.49 -0.23 -41.28
CA LYS A 172 -28.49 -0.56 -40.26
C LYS A 172 -27.05 -0.31 -40.71
N LEU A 173 -26.81 -0.18 -42.02
CA LEU A 173 -25.47 -0.14 -42.58
C LEU A 173 -25.12 1.24 -43.14
N LEU A 174 -23.92 1.69 -42.82
CA LEU A 174 -23.25 2.81 -43.47
C LEU A 174 -22.13 2.27 -44.37
N GLN A 175 -21.96 2.87 -45.53
CA GLN A 175 -20.90 2.62 -46.49
C GLN A 175 -19.83 3.69 -46.31
N PHE A 176 -18.63 3.25 -45.96
CA PHE A 176 -17.47 4.11 -45.78
C PHE A 176 -16.51 3.93 -46.95
N ARG A 177 -16.02 5.06 -47.46
CA ARG A 177 -14.84 5.13 -48.32
C ARG A 177 -13.69 5.67 -47.48
N LEU A 178 -12.66 4.86 -47.30
CA LEU A 178 -11.58 5.10 -46.35
C LEU A 178 -10.23 5.07 -47.05
N ASP A 179 -9.37 6.02 -46.74
CA ASP A 179 -7.96 5.98 -47.13
C ASP A 179 -7.15 5.27 -46.04
N ALA A 180 -6.75 4.03 -46.32
CA ALA A 180 -5.95 3.18 -45.44
C ALA A 180 -4.46 3.12 -45.85
N GLY A 181 -4.00 4.04 -46.70
CA GLY A 181 -2.61 4.10 -47.16
C GLY A 181 -2.24 3.04 -48.21
N ASP A 182 -3.22 2.38 -48.85
CA ASP A 182 -2.97 1.40 -49.92
C ASP A 182 -2.79 2.04 -51.31
N GLY A 183 -2.82 3.37 -51.39
CA GLY A 183 -2.80 4.14 -52.65
C GLY A 183 -4.17 4.29 -53.31
N GLU A 184 -5.11 3.37 -53.04
CA GLU A 184 -6.52 3.47 -53.42
C GLU A 184 -7.42 3.42 -52.17
N ASP A 185 -8.61 4.03 -52.29
CA ASP A 185 -9.59 4.03 -51.20
C ASP A 185 -10.25 2.66 -51.06
N ARG A 186 -10.40 2.20 -49.81
CA ARG A 186 -11.13 0.97 -49.49
C ARG A 186 -12.60 1.26 -49.19
N GLN A 187 -13.44 0.31 -49.55
CA GLN A 187 -14.84 0.30 -49.15
C GLN A 187 -15.06 -0.60 -47.94
N ILE A 188 -15.59 -0.06 -46.85
CA ILE A 188 -15.97 -0.82 -45.66
C ILE A 188 -17.43 -0.52 -45.29
N LEU A 189 -18.19 -1.57 -45.00
CA LEU A 189 -19.58 -1.45 -44.56
C LEU A 189 -19.63 -1.67 -43.05
N SER A 190 -20.24 -0.73 -42.31
CA SER A 190 -20.34 -0.84 -40.85
C SER A 190 -21.78 -0.73 -40.35
N GLY A 191 -22.11 -1.53 -39.34
CA GLY A 191 -23.45 -1.69 -38.74
C GLY A 191 -23.89 -0.57 -37.80
N ILE A 192 -23.38 0.65 -37.98
CA ILE A 192 -23.47 1.72 -36.99
C ILE A 192 -24.48 2.82 -37.33
N ALA A 193 -25.27 2.63 -38.39
CA ALA A 193 -26.19 3.66 -38.91
C ALA A 193 -27.21 4.16 -37.87
N LYS A 194 -27.63 3.31 -36.94
CA LYS A 194 -28.58 3.66 -35.89
C LYS A 194 -28.00 4.57 -34.81
N TYR A 195 -26.69 4.51 -34.60
CA TYR A 195 -25.98 5.28 -33.56
C TYR A 195 -25.46 6.61 -34.09
N TYR A 196 -25.30 6.73 -35.42
CA TYR A 196 -24.83 7.93 -36.10
C TYR A 196 -25.88 8.40 -37.12
N PRO A 197 -26.94 9.09 -36.66
CA PRO A 197 -27.98 9.63 -37.55
C PRO A 197 -27.45 10.71 -38.49
N ASN A 198 -26.35 11.39 -38.10
CA ASN A 198 -25.61 12.37 -38.89
C ASN A 198 -24.31 11.75 -39.43
N GLU A 199 -24.39 10.94 -40.49
CA GLU A 199 -23.21 10.25 -41.03
C GLU A 199 -22.08 11.18 -41.50
N GLN A 200 -22.40 12.44 -41.86
CA GLN A 200 -21.39 13.42 -42.31
C GLN A 200 -20.42 13.84 -41.20
N GLU A 201 -20.78 13.70 -39.93
CA GLU A 201 -19.86 13.97 -38.81
C GLU A 201 -18.71 12.97 -38.71
N LEU A 202 -18.76 11.89 -39.48
CA LEU A 202 -17.71 10.88 -39.56
C LEU A 202 -16.66 11.20 -40.62
N VAL A 203 -16.96 12.09 -41.57
CA VAL A 203 -16.02 12.51 -42.61
C VAL A 203 -14.84 13.25 -42.00
N GLY A 204 -13.62 12.91 -42.42
CA GLY A 204 -12.36 13.45 -41.92
C GLY A 204 -11.87 12.81 -40.61
N LYS A 205 -12.66 11.95 -39.96
CA LYS A 205 -12.18 11.23 -38.77
C LYS A 205 -11.22 10.11 -39.16
N LYS A 206 -10.19 9.92 -38.34
CA LYS A 206 -9.29 8.77 -38.44
C LYS A 206 -9.80 7.65 -37.55
N VAL A 207 -9.92 6.45 -38.12
CA VAL A 207 -10.48 5.26 -37.48
C VAL A 207 -9.53 4.09 -37.62
N GLN A 208 -9.76 3.05 -36.83
CA GLN A 208 -8.96 1.84 -36.83
C GLN A 208 -9.72 0.77 -37.63
N ILE A 209 -9.04 0.15 -38.59
CA ILE A 209 -9.63 -0.89 -39.43
C ILE A 209 -8.80 -2.16 -39.37
N VAL A 210 -9.46 -3.31 -39.48
CA VAL A 210 -8.79 -4.58 -39.75
C VAL A 210 -8.62 -4.73 -41.27
N ALA A 211 -7.37 -4.62 -41.74
CA ALA A 211 -7.01 -4.51 -43.14
C ALA A 211 -6.80 -5.86 -43.85
N ASN A 212 -6.47 -6.93 -43.12
CA ASN A 212 -6.18 -8.25 -43.70
C ASN A 212 -7.35 -9.25 -43.65
N LEU A 213 -8.58 -8.77 -43.41
CA LEU A 213 -9.78 -9.60 -43.54
C LEU A 213 -10.11 -9.86 -45.01
N LYS A 214 -10.51 -11.10 -45.33
CA LYS A 214 -10.97 -11.46 -46.67
C LYS A 214 -12.19 -10.61 -47.06
N PRO A 215 -12.19 -9.95 -48.24
CA PRO A 215 -13.32 -9.15 -48.66
C PRO A 215 -14.62 -9.96 -48.68
N ARG A 216 -15.68 -9.41 -48.08
CA ARG A 216 -16.98 -10.08 -47.97
C ARG A 216 -18.05 -9.31 -48.73
N LYS A 217 -18.80 -10.01 -49.58
CA LYS A 217 -20.00 -9.44 -50.23
C LYS A 217 -21.11 -9.27 -49.20
N MET A 218 -21.69 -8.08 -49.14
CA MET A 218 -22.82 -7.72 -48.29
C MET A 218 -23.91 -7.08 -49.15
N MET A 219 -25.18 -7.34 -48.82
CA MET A 219 -26.34 -6.82 -49.57
C MET A 219 -26.33 -7.16 -51.08
N LYS A 220 -25.64 -8.25 -51.48
CA LYS A 220 -25.43 -8.74 -52.87
C LYS A 220 -24.64 -7.80 -53.80
N LYS A 221 -24.75 -6.47 -53.65
CA LYS A 221 -24.09 -5.45 -54.50
C LYS A 221 -22.83 -4.82 -53.91
N TYR A 222 -22.66 -4.79 -52.59
CA TYR A 222 -21.52 -4.12 -51.96
C TYR A 222 -20.46 -5.12 -51.48
N VAL A 223 -19.19 -4.73 -51.52
CA VAL A 223 -18.05 -5.50 -51.00
C VAL A 223 -17.48 -4.74 -49.82
N SER A 224 -17.34 -5.38 -48.66
CA SER A 224 -16.59 -4.84 -47.52
C SER A 224 -15.18 -5.40 -47.56
N GLN A 225 -14.18 -4.54 -47.64
CA GLN A 225 -12.74 -4.86 -47.74
C GLN A 225 -12.03 -4.73 -46.38
N GLY A 226 -12.79 -4.92 -45.30
CA GLY A 226 -12.30 -4.82 -43.94
C GLY A 226 -13.44 -4.67 -42.94
N MET A 227 -13.07 -4.30 -41.72
CA MET A 227 -13.98 -4.05 -40.61
C MET A 227 -13.46 -2.85 -39.81
N ILE A 228 -14.36 -1.92 -39.46
CA ILE A 228 -14.02 -0.79 -38.58
C ILE A 228 -14.18 -1.22 -37.13
N LEU A 229 -13.24 -0.84 -36.26
CA LEU A 229 -13.31 -1.14 -34.84
C LEU A 229 -14.21 -0.15 -34.11
N SER A 230 -15.04 -0.66 -33.21
CA SER A 230 -15.97 0.13 -32.39
C SER A 230 -16.10 -0.53 -31.02
N ALA A 231 -16.30 0.29 -29.99
CA ALA A 231 -16.59 -0.17 -28.64
C ALA A 231 -18.10 -0.21 -28.43
N GLU A 232 -18.59 -1.24 -27.75
CA GLU A 232 -19.98 -1.35 -27.32
C GLU A 232 -20.04 -1.42 -25.79
N HIS A 233 -20.84 -0.55 -25.19
CA HIS A 233 -21.11 -0.56 -23.75
C HIS A 233 -22.57 -0.19 -23.51
N ASP A 234 -23.29 -1.00 -22.73
CA ASP A 234 -24.72 -0.81 -22.40
C ASP A 234 -25.62 -0.53 -23.61
N GLY A 235 -25.34 -1.21 -24.74
CA GLY A 235 -26.08 -1.06 -25.99
C GLY A 235 -25.79 0.23 -26.76
N GLN A 236 -24.80 1.03 -26.33
CA GLN A 236 -24.28 2.17 -27.07
C GLN A 236 -23.00 1.77 -27.81
N LEU A 237 -22.98 2.01 -29.12
CA LEU A 237 -21.82 1.72 -29.97
C LEU A 237 -21.09 3.02 -30.32
N THR A 238 -19.81 3.06 -29.97
CA THR A 238 -18.92 4.20 -30.18
C THR A 238 -17.78 3.81 -31.12
N LEU A 239 -17.63 4.59 -32.19
CA LEU A 239 -16.54 4.44 -33.15
C LEU A 239 -15.19 4.78 -32.50
N LEU A 240 -14.20 3.90 -32.64
CA LEU A 240 -12.85 4.17 -32.13
C LEU A 240 -12.10 5.09 -33.10
N THR A 241 -11.82 6.31 -32.65
CA THR A 241 -11.04 7.29 -33.39
C THR A 241 -9.58 7.31 -32.95
N VAL A 242 -8.70 7.66 -33.89
CA VAL A 242 -7.27 7.86 -33.64
C VAL A 242 -6.97 9.35 -33.73
N ASP A 243 -5.90 9.79 -33.04
CA ASP A 243 -5.41 11.16 -33.16
C ASP A 243 -5.15 11.53 -34.64
N SER A 244 -5.58 12.72 -35.02
CA SER A 244 -5.41 13.27 -36.37
C SER A 244 -3.95 13.33 -36.85
N ALA A 245 -2.99 13.38 -35.93
CA ALA A 245 -1.56 13.41 -36.23
C ALA A 245 -1.03 12.08 -36.79
N VAL A 246 -1.71 10.96 -36.54
CA VAL A 246 -1.24 9.64 -36.98
C VAL A 246 -1.44 9.47 -38.50
N PRO A 247 -0.41 9.16 -39.29
CA PRO A 247 -0.54 9.01 -40.74
C PRO A 247 -1.53 7.91 -41.17
N ASN A 248 -2.12 8.06 -42.36
CA ASN A 248 -2.98 7.04 -42.95
C ASN A 248 -2.12 5.82 -43.33
N GLY A 249 -2.62 4.62 -43.05
CA GLY A 249 -1.89 3.36 -43.26
C GLY A 249 -0.89 2.98 -42.18
N SER A 250 -0.76 3.77 -41.10
CA SER A 250 0.01 3.36 -39.92
C SER A 250 -0.55 2.05 -39.34
N VAL A 251 0.35 1.10 -39.06
CA VAL A 251 0.02 -0.20 -38.46
C VAL A 251 -0.10 -0.03 -36.95
N ILE A 252 -1.16 -0.60 -36.37
CA ILE A 252 -1.40 -0.67 -34.93
C ILE A 252 -0.94 -2.05 -34.47
N GLY A 253 -0.05 -2.06 -33.48
CA GLY A 253 0.51 -3.26 -32.84
C GLY A 253 0.70 -3.04 -31.35
#